data_AF-A0A0V1P6J9-F1
#
_entry.id   AF-A0A0V1P6J9-F1
#
_cell.length_a   1.000
_cell.length_b   1.000
_cell.length_c   1.000
_cell.angle_alpha   90.00
_cell.angle_beta   90.00
_cell.angle_gamma   90.00
#
_symmetry.space_group_name_H-M   'P 1'
#
loop_
_entity.id
_entity.type
_entity.pdbx_description
1 polymer ?
#
loop_
_entity_poly.entity_id
_entity_poly.type
_entity_poly.pdbx_seq_one_letter_code
_entity_poly.pdbx_strand_id
1 'polypeptide(L)'
;LLSMNPESESSLIMNTSSSGNLSFELILRPPTKHAPANLSSPCNLKTTLQEIEGKLKAAEERRLNVEAEKVEKAKIEERLLEVAERRKALLQKFQEETEKEIQNRAKVTSLNREKLFEERIEKIKDHEKHVEEVRRSRGKLSPNTKSEMEADLAYVKSLEKMTIAELEEKLTEKDKLIDEIQTAMKGEIESGQFAATFRLAEAKAYRRIISGIIKAKSKLS
;
A
#
# COMPACT_ATOMS: atom_id res chain seq x y z
N LEU A 1 -102.73 97.13 -2.35
CA LEU A 1 -102.00 96.20 -1.45
C LEU A 1 -102.96 95.88 -0.30
N LEU A 2 -103.58 94.72 -0.13
CA LEU A 2 -103.35 93.36 -0.62
C LEU A 2 -104.70 92.73 -1.03
N SER A 3 -104.71 92.01 -2.15
CA SER A 3 -105.69 90.98 -2.49
C SER A 3 -105.40 89.73 -1.65
N MET A 4 -106.41 89.11 -1.04
CA MET A 4 -106.34 87.71 -0.58
C MET A 4 -107.70 87.00 -0.76
N ASN A 5 -107.77 86.30 -1.89
CA ASN A 5 -108.55 85.12 -2.28
C ASN A 5 -109.62 84.51 -1.33
N PRO A 6 -110.85 84.23 -1.80
CA PRO A 6 -111.95 83.65 -1.02
C PRO A 6 -112.20 82.14 -1.25
N GLU A 7 -111.18 81.27 -1.14
CA GLU A 7 -111.39 79.79 -1.26
C GLU A 7 -110.51 78.97 -0.30
N SER A 8 -110.82 78.97 1.00
CA SER A 8 -110.27 77.98 1.94
C SER A 8 -111.24 77.74 3.10
N GLU A 9 -112.22 76.86 2.90
CA GLU A 9 -113.05 76.35 3.99
C GLU A 9 -112.23 75.37 4.83
N SER A 10 -111.60 75.85 5.91
CA SER A 10 -111.02 74.98 6.94
C SER A 10 -112.14 74.25 7.68
N SER A 11 -112.03 72.92 7.87
CA SER A 11 -113.01 72.14 8.60
C SER A 11 -112.43 71.57 9.90
N LEU A 12 -113.26 71.57 10.95
CA LEU A 12 -112.94 71.00 12.25
C LEU A 12 -113.88 69.81 12.50
N ILE A 13 -113.31 68.61 12.62
CA ILE A 13 -114.07 67.40 12.95
C ILE A 13 -113.82 67.10 14.42
N MET A 14 -114.90 67.13 15.21
CA MET A 14 -114.83 66.91 16.64
C MET A 14 -115.37 65.52 16.97
N ASN A 15 -114.56 64.70 17.64
CA ASN A 15 -114.94 63.36 18.06
C ASN A 15 -115.04 63.33 19.58
N THR A 16 -116.20 62.89 20.07
CA THR A 16 -116.43 62.65 21.49
C THR A 16 -116.32 61.15 21.74
N SER A 17 -115.46 60.77 22.69
CA SER A 17 -115.46 59.40 23.18
C SER A 17 -116.49 59.24 24.30
N SER A 18 -117.08 58.05 24.45
CA SER A 18 -118.06 57.76 25.52
C SER A 18 -117.50 57.92 26.94
N SER A 19 -116.18 58.07 27.08
CA SER A 19 -115.47 58.36 28.33
C SER A 19 -115.41 59.86 28.70
N GLY A 20 -115.99 60.75 27.89
CA GLY A 20 -116.04 62.19 28.16
C GLY A 20 -114.85 63.00 27.62
N ASN A 21 -113.83 62.34 27.09
CA ASN A 21 -112.69 63.02 26.46
C ASN A 21 -113.05 63.48 25.03
N LEU A 22 -112.77 64.75 24.74
CA LEU A 22 -112.89 65.34 23.41
C LEU A 22 -111.55 65.29 22.67
N SER A 23 -111.57 64.82 21.43
CA SER A 23 -110.48 65.00 20.47
C SER A 23 -111.01 65.70 19.21
N PHE A 24 -110.14 66.43 18.52
CA PHE A 24 -110.50 67.09 17.27
C PHE A 24 -109.41 66.93 16.22
N GLU A 25 -109.85 66.87 14.97
CA GLU A 25 -109.01 66.89 13.79
C GLU A 25 -109.24 68.21 13.06
N LEU A 26 -108.19 69.00 12.91
CA LEU A 26 -108.21 70.27 12.18
C LEU A 26 -107.66 70.06 10.78
N ILE A 27 -108.53 70.13 9.77
CA ILE A 27 -108.15 70.00 8.37
C ILE A 27 -107.98 71.40 7.79
N LEU A 28 -106.73 71.86 7.73
CA LEU A 28 -106.38 73.17 7.16
C LEU A 28 -106.57 73.23 5.64
N ARG A 29 -106.48 72.08 4.96
CA ARG A 29 -106.76 71.90 3.53
C ARG A 29 -107.03 70.41 3.26
N PRO A 30 -108.05 70.04 2.47
CA PRO A 30 -108.26 68.65 2.10
C PRO A 30 -107.05 68.08 1.32
N PRO A 31 -106.68 66.81 1.51
CA PRO A 31 -105.57 66.20 0.77
C PRO A 31 -105.86 66.18 -0.73
N THR A 32 -104.92 66.69 -1.54
CA THR A 32 -105.10 66.87 -3.00
C THR A 32 -104.76 65.62 -3.83
N LYS A 33 -104.21 64.57 -3.22
CA LYS A 33 -103.97 63.24 -3.82
C LYS A 33 -104.10 62.15 -2.74
N HIS A 34 -104.74 61.02 -3.05
CA HIS A 34 -104.71 59.83 -2.19
C HIS A 34 -103.33 59.17 -2.28
N ALA A 35 -102.59 59.09 -1.16
CA ALA A 35 -101.30 58.38 -1.11
C ALA A 35 -101.54 56.87 -1.01
N PRO A 36 -100.88 56.02 -1.83
CA PRO A 36 -101.01 54.58 -1.69
C PRO A 36 -100.20 54.09 -0.49
N ALA A 37 -100.85 53.42 0.44
CA ALA A 37 -100.18 52.61 1.44
C ALA A 37 -99.70 51.33 0.77
N ASN A 38 -98.40 51.02 0.82
CA ASN A 38 -97.86 49.66 0.96
C ASN A 38 -96.32 49.67 0.93
N LEU A 39 -95.69 49.52 2.09
CA LEU A 39 -94.34 48.95 2.22
C LEU A 39 -94.52 47.50 2.67
N SER A 40 -94.55 46.58 1.72
CA SER A 40 -94.63 45.15 2.00
C SER A 40 -93.29 44.68 2.58
N SER A 41 -93.21 44.57 3.90
CA SER A 41 -92.25 43.66 4.54
C SER A 41 -92.88 42.27 4.61
N PRO A 42 -92.16 41.17 4.35
CA PRO A 42 -92.76 39.85 4.35
C PRO A 42 -93.24 39.50 5.76
N CYS A 43 -94.56 39.35 5.91
CA CYS A 43 -95.19 38.93 7.16
C CYS A 43 -95.10 37.39 7.29
N ASN A 44 -94.26 36.93 8.22
CA ASN A 44 -94.26 35.65 8.93
C ASN A 44 -95.03 34.47 8.30
N LEU A 45 -94.34 33.65 7.52
CA LEU A 45 -94.79 32.30 7.15
C LEU A 45 -94.72 31.38 8.39
N LYS A 46 -95.81 30.67 8.71
CA LYS A 46 -95.87 29.71 9.82
C LYS A 46 -95.02 28.48 9.49
N THR A 47 -93.85 28.36 10.11
CA THR A 47 -92.97 27.19 9.99
C THR A 47 -93.52 26.02 10.80
N THR A 48 -93.51 24.82 10.23
CA THR A 48 -93.97 23.60 10.91
C THR A 48 -92.86 22.99 11.77
N LEU A 49 -93.22 22.23 12.81
CA LEU A 49 -92.24 21.59 13.71
C LEU A 49 -91.31 20.62 12.95
N GLN A 50 -91.85 19.89 11.97
CA GLN A 50 -91.07 19.00 11.10
C GLN A 50 -90.03 19.75 10.25
N GLU A 51 -90.35 20.96 9.76
CA GLU A 51 -89.39 21.81 9.03
C GLU A 51 -88.26 22.32 9.93
N ILE A 52 -88.56 22.61 11.19
CA ILE A 52 -87.56 23.04 12.18
C ILE A 52 -86.61 21.88 12.50
N GLU A 53 -87.15 20.69 12.80
CA GLU A 53 -86.37 19.48 13.05
C GLU A 53 -85.52 19.08 11.83
N GLY A 54 -86.09 19.14 10.63
CA GLY A 54 -85.35 18.89 9.39
C GLY A 54 -84.18 19.85 9.19
N LYS A 55 -84.36 21.14 9.49
CA LYS A 55 -83.27 22.13 9.43
C LYS A 55 -82.19 21.91 10.49
N LEU A 56 -82.57 21.52 11.71
CA LEU A 56 -81.63 21.18 12.78
C LEU A 56 -80.82 19.93 12.44
N LYS A 57 -81.47 18.86 11.98
CA LYS A 57 -80.80 17.63 11.55
C LYS A 57 -79.85 17.88 10.39
N ALA A 58 -80.27 18.66 9.39
CA ALA A 58 -79.39 19.04 8.28
C ALA A 58 -78.19 19.89 8.73
N ALA A 59 -78.34 20.71 9.77
CA ALA A 59 -77.22 21.45 10.35
C ALA A 59 -76.25 20.53 11.12
N GLU A 60 -76.77 19.53 11.83
CA GLU A 60 -75.96 18.54 12.54
C GLU A 60 -75.19 17.62 11.57
N GLU A 61 -75.83 17.15 10.50
CA GLU A 61 -75.16 16.36 9.45
C GLU A 61 -74.04 17.16 8.78
N ARG A 62 -74.26 18.46 8.49
CA ARG A 62 -73.19 19.34 7.98
C ARG A 62 -72.02 19.46 8.96
N ARG A 63 -72.29 19.61 10.27
CA ARG A 63 -71.23 19.67 11.29
C ARG A 63 -70.42 18.37 11.32
N LEU A 64 -71.11 17.23 11.38
CA LEU A 64 -70.49 15.91 11.44
C LEU A 64 -69.64 15.64 10.20
N ASN A 65 -70.12 16.01 9.00
CA ASN A 65 -69.36 15.81 7.77
C ASN A 65 -68.08 16.66 7.75
N VAL A 66 -68.12 17.91 8.20
CA VAL A 66 -66.93 18.77 8.31
C VAL A 66 -65.92 18.22 9.33
N GLU A 67 -66.40 17.67 10.44
CA GLU A 67 -65.52 17.02 11.43
C GLU A 67 -64.88 15.74 10.87
N ALA A 68 -65.64 14.91 10.16
CA ALA A 68 -65.14 13.71 9.49
C ALA A 68 -64.07 14.06 8.44
N GLU A 69 -64.30 15.08 7.61
CA GLU A 69 -63.32 15.56 6.62
C GLU A 69 -62.02 16.06 7.27
N LYS A 70 -62.12 16.75 8.42
CA LYS A 70 -60.92 17.19 9.18
C LYS A 70 -60.13 16.00 9.70
N VAL A 71 -60.80 14.98 10.24
CA VAL A 71 -60.15 13.77 10.75
C VAL A 71 -59.47 12.99 9.61
N GLU A 72 -60.15 12.81 8.47
CA GLU A 72 -59.55 12.13 7.32
C GLU A 72 -58.35 12.89 6.76
N LYS A 73 -58.41 14.23 6.70
CA LYS A 73 -57.25 15.04 6.32
C LYS A 73 -56.07 14.84 7.26
N ALA A 74 -56.31 14.82 8.58
CA ALA A 74 -55.26 14.59 9.57
C ALA A 74 -54.62 13.18 9.41
N LYS A 75 -55.42 12.15 9.15
CA LYS A 75 -54.91 10.78 8.88
C LYS A 75 -54.05 10.72 7.62
N ILE A 76 -54.43 11.45 6.56
CA ILE A 76 -53.64 11.52 5.32
C ILE A 76 -52.29 12.20 5.60
N GLU A 77 -52.29 13.31 6.34
CA GLU A 77 -51.07 14.02 6.73
C GLU A 77 -50.14 13.12 7.57
N GLU A 78 -50.67 12.39 8.56
CA GLU A 78 -49.92 11.43 9.37
C GLU A 78 -49.29 10.32 8.51
N ARG A 79 -50.06 9.73 7.59
CA ARG A 79 -49.55 8.68 6.68
C ARG A 79 -48.45 9.21 5.77
N LEU A 80 -48.55 10.45 5.31
CA LEU A 80 -47.50 11.07 4.48
C LEU A 80 -46.20 11.27 5.27
N LEU A 81 -46.30 11.69 6.54
CA LEU A 81 -45.14 11.79 7.43
C LEU A 81 -44.49 10.44 7.66
N GLU A 82 -45.28 9.41 7.98
CA GLU A 82 -44.77 8.05 8.20
C GLU A 82 -44.05 7.49 6.95
N VAL A 83 -44.59 7.73 5.75
CA VAL A 83 -43.94 7.35 4.49
C VAL A 83 -42.64 8.14 4.27
N ALA A 84 -42.61 9.43 4.60
CA ALA A 84 -41.40 10.25 4.50
C ALA A 84 -40.31 9.76 5.45
N GLU A 85 -40.66 9.43 6.69
CA GLU A 85 -39.73 8.86 7.68
C GLU A 85 -39.21 7.49 7.24
N ARG A 86 -40.08 6.59 6.76
CA ARG A 86 -39.66 5.29 6.21
C ARG A 86 -38.68 5.45 5.05
N ARG A 87 -38.95 6.39 4.14
CA ARG A 87 -38.03 6.68 3.02
C ARG A 87 -36.68 7.17 3.51
N LYS A 88 -36.68 8.07 4.50
CA LYS A 88 -35.44 8.57 5.11
C LYS A 88 -34.64 7.45 5.78
N ALA A 89 -35.30 6.60 6.55
CA ALA A 89 -34.66 5.47 7.22
C ALA A 89 -34.07 4.46 6.23
N LEU A 90 -34.80 4.16 5.14
CA LEU A 90 -34.29 3.27 4.09
C LEU A 90 -33.07 3.85 3.38
N LEU A 91 -33.10 5.15 3.07
CA LEU A 91 -31.96 5.84 2.43
C LEU A 91 -30.73 5.85 3.35
N GLN A 92 -30.92 6.14 4.64
CA GLN A 92 -29.85 6.12 5.62
C GLN A 92 -29.24 4.71 5.73
N LYS A 93 -30.06 3.67 5.86
CA LYS A 93 -29.59 2.28 5.90
C LYS A 93 -28.79 1.90 4.65
N PHE A 94 -29.27 2.31 3.47
CA PHE A 94 -28.57 2.08 2.21
C PHE A 94 -27.20 2.77 2.18
N GLN A 95 -27.12 4.02 2.67
CA GLN A 95 -25.86 4.76 2.75
C GLN A 95 -24.87 4.07 3.71
N GLU A 96 -25.31 3.71 4.91
CA GLU A 96 -24.48 3.02 5.91
C GLU A 96 -23.96 1.67 5.40
N GLU A 97 -24.83 0.87 4.77
CA GLU A 97 -24.44 -0.44 4.20
C GLU A 97 -23.45 -0.28 3.05
N THR A 98 -23.69 0.69 2.16
CA THR A 98 -22.80 0.97 1.02
C THR A 98 -21.44 1.48 1.50
N GLU A 99 -21.41 2.37 2.50
CA GLU A 99 -20.17 2.87 3.09
C GLU A 99 -19.37 1.74 3.72
N LYS A 100 -20.02 0.89 4.52
CA LYS A 100 -19.38 -0.27 5.16
C LYS A 100 -18.82 -1.24 4.12
N GLU A 101 -19.55 -1.50 3.04
CA GLU A 101 -19.09 -2.37 1.95
C GLU A 101 -17.86 -1.79 1.24
N ILE A 102 -17.87 -0.49 0.95
CA ILE A 102 -16.72 0.20 0.33
C ILE A 102 -15.50 0.13 1.27
N GLN A 103 -15.67 0.43 2.55
CA GLN A 103 -14.59 0.37 3.55
C GLN A 103 -14.02 -1.04 3.68
N ASN A 104 -14.89 -2.06 3.76
CA ASN A 104 -14.46 -3.46 3.81
C ASN A 104 -13.68 -3.87 2.55
N ARG A 105 -14.19 -3.52 1.36
CA ARG A 105 -13.51 -3.81 0.10
C ARG A 105 -12.15 -3.13 0.02
N ALA A 106 -12.05 -1.87 0.44
CA ALA A 106 -10.78 -1.13 0.49
C ALA A 106 -9.78 -1.80 1.45
N LYS A 107 -10.24 -2.20 2.64
CA LYS A 107 -9.41 -2.91 3.63
C LYS A 107 -8.90 -4.25 3.11
N VAL A 108 -9.78 -5.07 2.52
CA VAL A 108 -9.40 -6.36 1.93
C VAL A 108 -8.40 -6.17 0.78
N THR A 109 -8.62 -5.18 -0.07
CA THR A 109 -7.71 -4.86 -1.18
C THR A 109 -6.33 -4.45 -0.66
N SER A 110 -6.29 -3.61 0.38
CA SER A 110 -5.05 -3.17 1.01
C SER A 110 -4.29 -4.35 1.62
N LEU A 111 -4.96 -5.21 2.39
CA LEU A 111 -4.35 -6.39 3.00
C LEU A 111 -3.83 -7.38 1.95
N ASN A 112 -4.59 -7.61 0.88
CA ASN A 112 -4.14 -8.49 -0.21
C ASN A 112 -2.91 -7.93 -0.93
N ARG A 113 -2.88 -6.60 -1.13
CA ARG A 113 -1.72 -5.92 -1.71
C ARG A 113 -0.50 -6.05 -0.81
N GLU A 114 -0.65 -5.78 0.49
CA GLU A 114 0.42 -5.91 1.48
C GLU A 114 0.98 -7.33 1.53
N LYS A 115 0.11 -8.34 1.61
CA LYS A 115 0.50 -9.75 1.58
C LYS A 115 1.30 -10.11 0.32
N LEU A 116 0.88 -9.62 -0.85
CA LEU A 116 1.63 -9.85 -2.10
C LEU A 116 3.02 -9.21 -2.07
N PHE A 117 3.16 -8.02 -1.46
CA PHE A 117 4.46 -7.38 -1.29
C PHE A 117 5.34 -8.13 -0.29
N GLU A 118 4.78 -8.58 0.83
CA GLU A 118 5.50 -9.39 1.83
C GLU A 118 6.02 -10.69 1.22
N GLU A 119 5.17 -11.45 0.51
CA GLU A 119 5.56 -12.67 -0.18
C GLU A 119 6.68 -12.42 -1.22
N ARG A 120 6.64 -11.27 -1.91
CA ARG A 120 7.69 -10.90 -2.86
C ARG A 120 8.99 -10.55 -2.15
N ILE A 121 8.93 -9.79 -1.05
CA ILE A 121 10.10 -9.41 -0.25
C ILE A 121 10.74 -10.66 0.35
N GLU A 122 9.96 -11.60 0.87
CA GLU A 122 10.45 -12.86 1.42
C GLU A 122 11.22 -13.67 0.35
N LYS A 123 10.65 -13.83 -0.84
CA LYS A 123 11.34 -14.50 -1.97
C LYS A 123 12.65 -13.82 -2.36
N ILE A 124 12.71 -12.49 -2.30
CA ILE A 124 13.94 -11.73 -2.58
C ILE A 124 14.98 -12.00 -1.48
N LYS A 125 14.58 -11.94 -0.20
CA LYS A 125 15.47 -12.23 0.93
C LYS A 125 16.04 -13.65 0.86
N ASP A 126 15.20 -14.62 0.52
CA ASP A 126 15.63 -16.02 0.34
C ASP A 126 16.65 -16.14 -0.80
N HIS A 127 16.41 -15.44 -1.92
CA HIS A 127 17.36 -15.40 -3.03
C HIS A 127 18.69 -14.76 -2.63
N GLU A 128 18.68 -13.62 -1.92
CA GLU A 128 19.89 -12.96 -1.42
C GLU A 128 20.69 -13.89 -0.49
N LYS A 129 20.01 -14.56 0.45
CA LYS A 129 20.62 -15.55 1.33
C LYS A 129 21.28 -16.69 0.55
N HIS A 130 20.60 -17.19 -0.48
CA HIS A 130 21.15 -18.23 -1.35
C HIS A 130 22.37 -17.74 -2.13
N VAL A 131 22.34 -16.53 -2.69
CA VAL A 131 23.48 -15.92 -3.38
C VAL A 131 24.68 -15.78 -2.44
N GLU A 132 24.47 -15.34 -1.20
CA GLU A 132 25.54 -15.26 -0.20
C GLU A 132 26.12 -16.62 0.17
N GLU A 133 25.27 -17.64 0.29
CA GLU A 133 25.70 -19.01 0.55
C GLU A 133 26.56 -19.54 -0.59
N VAL A 134 26.13 -19.37 -1.84
CA VAL A 134 26.93 -19.75 -3.03
C VAL A 134 28.26 -19.00 -3.05
N ARG A 135 28.27 -17.69 -2.74
CA ARG A 135 29.50 -16.90 -2.66
C ARG A 135 30.44 -17.41 -1.58
N ARG A 136 29.93 -17.74 -0.39
CA ARG A 136 30.71 -18.33 0.71
C ARG A 136 31.26 -19.71 0.32
N SER A 137 30.45 -20.56 -0.29
CA SER A 137 30.86 -21.91 -0.71
C SER A 137 31.95 -21.85 -1.79
N ARG A 138 31.80 -21.01 -2.82
CA ARG A 138 32.85 -20.76 -3.82
C ARG A 138 34.11 -20.17 -3.20
N GLY A 139 33.93 -19.24 -2.27
CA GLY A 139 35.01 -18.62 -1.51
C GLY A 139 35.72 -19.57 -0.54
N LYS A 140 35.16 -20.74 -0.21
CA LYS A 140 35.84 -21.82 0.54
C LYS A 140 36.54 -22.81 -0.39
N LEU A 141 35.94 -23.09 -1.55
CA LEU A 141 36.55 -23.94 -2.56
C LEU A 141 37.87 -23.34 -3.08
N SER A 142 37.93 -22.02 -3.31
CA SER A 142 39.13 -21.35 -3.85
C SER A 142 40.36 -21.33 -2.92
N PRO A 143 40.23 -21.09 -1.60
CA PRO A 143 41.34 -21.20 -0.65
C PRO A 143 41.80 -22.63 -0.46
N ASN A 144 40.86 -23.60 -0.41
CA ASN A 144 41.23 -25.00 -0.26
C ASN A 144 42.06 -25.47 -1.45
N THR A 145 41.63 -25.18 -2.68
CA THR A 145 42.42 -25.52 -3.88
C THR A 145 43.77 -24.80 -3.91
N LYS A 146 43.84 -23.54 -3.45
CA LYS A 146 45.11 -22.83 -3.32
C LYS A 146 46.05 -23.51 -2.34
N SER A 147 45.55 -23.90 -1.17
CA SER A 147 46.35 -24.58 -0.15
C SER A 147 46.82 -25.97 -0.59
N GLU A 148 45.98 -26.72 -1.30
CA GLU A 148 46.33 -28.03 -1.89
C GLU A 148 47.41 -27.87 -2.96
N MET A 149 47.25 -26.92 -3.89
CA MET A 149 48.27 -26.61 -4.91
C MET A 149 49.60 -26.16 -4.29
N GLU A 150 49.55 -25.41 -3.18
CA GLU A 150 50.75 -24.95 -2.48
C GLU A 150 51.48 -26.09 -1.77
N ALA A 151 50.73 -27.05 -1.18
CA ALA A 151 51.28 -28.26 -0.60
C ALA A 151 51.93 -29.17 -1.67
N ASP A 152 51.27 -29.37 -2.81
CA ASP A 152 51.80 -30.15 -3.93
C ASP A 152 53.08 -29.51 -4.49
N LEU A 153 53.09 -28.19 -4.67
CA LEU A 153 54.27 -27.46 -5.12
C LEU A 153 55.44 -27.58 -4.13
N ALA A 154 55.17 -27.52 -2.82
CA ALA A 154 56.19 -27.72 -1.79
C ALA A 154 56.76 -29.15 -1.83
N TYR A 155 55.91 -30.15 -2.04
CA TYR A 155 56.33 -31.54 -2.19
C TYR A 155 57.22 -31.74 -3.40
N VAL A 156 56.83 -31.23 -4.58
CA VAL A 156 57.65 -31.30 -5.80
C VAL A 156 59.01 -30.64 -5.59
N LYS A 157 59.06 -29.43 -5.00
CA LYS A 157 60.32 -28.74 -4.69
C LYS A 157 61.21 -29.56 -3.74
N SER A 158 60.61 -30.29 -2.79
CA SER A 158 61.36 -31.15 -1.88
C SER A 158 61.97 -32.36 -2.59
N LEU A 159 61.24 -32.97 -3.52
CA LEU A 159 61.74 -34.06 -4.36
C LEU A 159 62.85 -33.59 -5.29
N GLU A 160 62.68 -32.45 -5.95
CA GLU A 160 63.71 -31.84 -6.80
C GLU A 160 64.99 -31.57 -6.01
N LYS A 161 64.88 -30.98 -4.82
CA LYS A 161 66.02 -30.72 -3.95
C LYS A 161 66.75 -32.00 -3.54
N MET A 162 66.01 -33.05 -3.19
CA MET A 162 66.58 -34.35 -2.84
C MET A 162 67.32 -34.99 -4.02
N THR A 163 66.72 -34.91 -5.21
CA THR A 163 67.28 -35.46 -6.44
C THR A 163 68.58 -34.72 -6.83
N ILE A 164 68.58 -33.39 -6.72
CA ILE A 164 69.79 -32.58 -6.95
C ILE A 164 70.88 -32.96 -5.96
N ALA A 165 70.56 -33.07 -4.67
CA ALA A 165 71.54 -33.45 -3.65
C ALA A 165 72.16 -34.83 -3.91
N GLU A 166 71.36 -35.81 -4.35
CA GLU A 166 71.87 -37.15 -4.72
C GLU A 166 72.79 -37.09 -5.95
N LEU A 167 72.47 -36.26 -6.94
CA LEU A 167 73.32 -36.06 -8.12
C LEU A 167 74.63 -35.35 -7.76
N GLU A 168 74.59 -34.36 -6.86
CA GLU A 168 75.76 -33.66 -6.35
C GLU A 168 76.67 -34.64 -5.58
N GLU A 169 76.13 -35.50 -4.73
CA GLU A 169 76.90 -36.52 -4.02
C GLU A 169 77.63 -37.45 -4.99
N LYS A 170 76.92 -38.00 -5.99
CA LYS A 170 77.52 -38.84 -7.04
C LYS A 170 78.59 -38.13 -7.87
N LEU A 171 78.48 -36.81 -8.03
CA LEU A 171 79.50 -36.02 -8.72
C LEU A 171 80.74 -35.90 -7.84
N THR A 172 80.58 -35.59 -6.55
CA THR A 172 81.70 -35.51 -5.60
C THR A 172 82.44 -36.83 -5.44
N GLU A 173 81.74 -37.96 -5.49
CA GLU A 173 82.37 -39.29 -5.48
C GLU A 173 83.21 -39.54 -6.74
N LYS A 174 82.71 -39.14 -7.92
CA LYS A 174 83.47 -39.23 -9.16
C LYS A 174 84.70 -38.33 -9.15
N ASP A 175 84.59 -37.13 -8.62
CA ASP A 175 85.72 -36.21 -8.50
C ASP A 175 86.82 -36.79 -7.59
N LYS A 176 86.44 -37.39 -6.44
CA LYS A 176 87.39 -38.12 -5.57
C LYS A 176 88.09 -39.27 -6.31
N LEU A 177 87.33 -40.06 -7.07
CA LEU A 177 87.90 -41.16 -7.84
C LEU A 177 88.90 -40.66 -8.90
N ILE A 178 88.60 -39.53 -9.55
CA ILE A 178 89.53 -38.88 -10.50
C ILE A 178 90.82 -38.48 -9.78
N ASP A 179 90.72 -37.84 -8.61
CA ASP A 179 91.89 -37.44 -7.82
C ASP A 179 92.75 -38.65 -7.39
N GLU A 180 92.11 -39.75 -6.97
CA GLU A 180 92.79 -41.01 -6.62
C GLU A 180 93.52 -41.60 -7.83
N ILE A 181 92.86 -41.68 -8.99
CA ILE A 181 93.47 -42.18 -10.24
C ILE A 181 94.66 -41.29 -10.64
N GLN A 182 94.50 -39.96 -10.61
CA GLN A 182 95.59 -39.03 -10.95
C GLN A 182 96.78 -39.18 -10.00
N THR A 183 96.52 -39.37 -8.70
CA THR A 183 97.55 -39.60 -7.69
C THR A 183 98.30 -40.92 -7.93
N ALA A 184 97.57 -42.01 -8.22
CA ALA A 184 98.16 -43.31 -8.54
C ALA A 184 99.03 -43.24 -9.80
N MET A 185 98.53 -42.63 -10.88
CA MET A 185 99.28 -42.44 -12.13
C MET A 185 100.58 -41.64 -11.89
N LYS A 186 100.53 -40.57 -11.08
CA LYS A 186 101.72 -39.80 -10.74
C LYS A 186 102.75 -40.64 -9.99
N GLY A 187 102.32 -41.46 -9.03
CA GLY A 187 103.18 -42.39 -8.30
C GLY A 187 103.86 -43.43 -9.21
N GLU A 188 103.12 -43.98 -10.18
CA GLU A 188 103.69 -44.90 -11.18
C GLU A 188 104.73 -44.23 -12.07
N ILE A 189 104.48 -42.99 -12.52
CA ILE A 189 105.43 -42.20 -13.31
C ILE A 189 106.71 -41.94 -12.51
N GLU A 190 106.59 -41.51 -11.24
CA GLU A 190 107.73 -41.23 -10.36
C GLU A 190 108.56 -42.50 -10.09
N SER A 191 107.90 -43.62 -9.79
CA SER A 191 108.55 -44.93 -9.61
C SER A 191 109.26 -45.39 -10.89
N GLY A 192 108.62 -45.24 -12.05
CA GLY A 192 109.20 -45.55 -13.35
C GLY A 192 110.44 -44.70 -13.65
N GLN A 193 110.41 -43.40 -13.34
CA GLN A 193 111.56 -42.50 -13.47
C GLN A 193 112.70 -42.91 -12.51
N PHE A 194 112.39 -43.27 -11.27
CA PHE A 194 113.38 -43.78 -10.32
C PHE A 194 114.03 -45.08 -10.82
N ALA A 195 113.24 -46.04 -11.28
CA ALA A 195 113.77 -47.30 -11.83
C ALA A 195 114.62 -47.09 -13.10
N ALA A 196 114.26 -46.13 -13.96
CA ALA A 196 115.04 -45.79 -15.14
C ALA A 196 116.38 -45.11 -14.78
N THR A 197 116.36 -44.16 -13.84
CA THR A 197 117.57 -43.48 -13.37
C THR A 197 118.53 -44.42 -12.65
N PHE A 198 118.00 -45.34 -11.82
CA PHE A 198 118.78 -46.38 -11.16
C PHE A 198 119.47 -47.31 -12.19
N ARG A 199 118.72 -47.85 -13.16
CA ARG A 199 119.28 -48.68 -14.24
C ARG A 199 120.35 -47.95 -15.05
N LEU A 200 120.17 -46.66 -15.33
CA LEU A 200 121.18 -45.85 -16.01
C LEU A 200 122.45 -45.65 -15.17
N ALA A 201 122.31 -45.43 -13.86
CA ALA A 201 123.43 -45.31 -12.93
C ALA A 201 124.22 -46.62 -12.84
N GLU A 202 123.53 -47.75 -12.74
CA GLU A 202 124.12 -49.09 -12.75
C GLU A 202 124.88 -49.35 -14.05
N ALA A 203 124.25 -49.09 -15.21
CA ALA A 203 124.89 -49.22 -16.51
C ALA A 203 126.13 -48.30 -16.68
N LYS A 204 126.12 -47.10 -16.09
CA LYS A 204 127.28 -46.21 -16.06
C LYS A 204 128.39 -46.76 -15.16
N ALA A 205 128.05 -47.34 -14.01
CA ALA A 205 129.01 -47.96 -13.09
C ALA A 205 129.72 -49.16 -13.75
N TYR A 206 128.97 -50.07 -14.38
CA TYR A 206 129.55 -51.18 -15.16
C TYR A 206 130.48 -50.68 -16.26
N ARG A 207 130.09 -49.65 -17.02
CA ARG A 207 130.97 -49.03 -18.03
C ARG A 207 132.27 -48.50 -17.45
N ARG A 208 132.24 -47.80 -16.31
CA ARG A 208 133.46 -47.29 -15.65
C ARG A 208 134.38 -48.42 -15.22
N ILE A 209 133.84 -49.49 -14.62
CA ILE A 209 134.59 -50.67 -14.22
C ILE A 209 135.27 -51.30 -15.43
N ILE A 210 134.51 -51.56 -16.50
CA ILE A 210 135.03 -52.15 -17.74
C ILE A 210 136.11 -51.26 -18.37
N SER A 211 135.88 -49.96 -18.50
CA SER A 211 136.90 -49.03 -19.02
C SER A 211 138.15 -48.96 -18.15
N GLY A 212 138.01 -49.05 -16.83
CA GLY A 212 139.13 -49.15 -15.89
C GLY A 212 139.97 -50.41 -16.12
N ILE A 213 139.31 -51.56 -16.27
CA ILE A 213 139.95 -52.85 -16.60
C ILE A 213 140.69 -52.75 -17.94
N ILE A 214 140.07 -52.16 -18.97
CA ILE A 214 140.69 -51.98 -20.29
C ILE A 214 141.94 -51.08 -20.20
N LYS A 215 141.86 -49.93 -19.50
CA LYS A 215 143.00 -49.02 -19.30
C LYS A 215 144.12 -49.64 -18.47
N ALA A 216 143.79 -50.46 -17.47
CA ALA A 216 144.80 -51.17 -16.70
C ALA A 216 145.55 -52.19 -17.57
N LYS A 217 144.83 -52.96 -18.41
CA LYS A 217 145.44 -53.87 -19.39
C LYS A 217 146.34 -53.13 -20.39
N SER A 218 145.96 -51.93 -20.85
CA SER A 218 146.77 -51.18 -21.82
C SER A 218 148.04 -50.55 -21.25
N LYS A 219 148.20 -50.45 -19.92
CA LYS A 219 149.43 -49.94 -19.27
C LYS A 219 150.43 -51.04 -18.90
N LEU A 220 150.02 -52.31 -18.95
CA LEU A 220 150.89 -53.48 -18.74
C LEU A 220 151.48 -54.04 -20.05
N SER A 221 151.21 -53.39 -21.18
CA SER A 221 151.79 -53.65 -22.51
C SER A 221 152.65 -52.47 -22.94
#